data_AF-A0A522C311-F1
#
_entry.id   AF-A0A522C311-F1
#
_cell.length_a   1.000
_cell.length_b   1.000
_cell.length_c   1.000
_cell.angle_alpha   90.00
_cell.angle_beta   90.00
_cell.angle_gamma   90.00
#
_symmetry.space_group_name_H-M   'P 1'
#
loop_
_entity.id
_entity.type
_entity.pdbx_description
1 polymer ?
#
loop_
_entity_poly.entity_id
_entity_poly.type
_entity_poly.pdbx_seq_one_letter_code
_entity_poly.pdbx_strand_id
1 'polypeptide(L)'
;SVIFSLFSPTDAELRDAIFEAADRGLMMFGLINKVDDTQPEMTSDRADVTARVEIYHRSKNNKDVYGHSYFKKDEAPDGFWWEKSGFGKRKHPVYIHHKFIVIDAETDNPVIYTGSANMSNNSNYNNDENLLEIKGGKELASIYLAEFLRLYEHYRARVQWDDFVKRKEKSTFKLGKDSSWAKDDYDPANPKSKARVSMSGQ
;
A
#
# COMPACT_ATOMS: atom_id res chain seq x y z
N SER A 1 -6.69 -2.58 -13.58
CA SER A 1 -5.67 -2.16 -12.59
C SER A 1 -4.98 -3.36 -11.95
N VAL A 2 -3.91 -3.15 -11.17
CA VAL A 2 -3.38 -4.15 -10.22
C VAL A 2 -3.20 -3.49 -8.86
N ILE A 3 -3.92 -3.97 -7.86
CA ILE A 3 -3.90 -3.41 -6.51
C ILE A 3 -3.57 -4.51 -5.53
N PHE A 4 -2.65 -4.26 -4.59
CA PHE A 4 -2.27 -5.29 -3.62
C PHE A 4 -1.93 -4.72 -2.25
N SER A 5 -2.26 -5.50 -1.22
CA SER A 5 -1.80 -5.28 0.14
C SER A 5 -1.22 -6.59 0.66
N LEU A 6 0.10 -6.62 0.82
CA LEU A 6 0.85 -7.84 1.08
C LEU A 6 1.68 -7.69 2.35
N PHE A 7 1.67 -8.73 3.18
CA PHE A 7 2.42 -8.71 4.44
C PHE A 7 3.93 -8.62 4.20
N SER A 8 4.53 -9.60 3.53
CA SER A 8 5.96 -9.60 3.19
C SER A 8 6.21 -10.59 2.04
N PRO A 9 5.96 -10.18 0.78
CA PRO A 9 6.11 -11.06 -0.37
C PRO A 9 7.60 -11.19 -0.73
N THR A 10 8.21 -12.33 -0.39
CA THR A 10 9.62 -12.62 -0.71
C THR A 10 9.78 -13.55 -1.90
N ASP A 11 8.69 -14.05 -2.48
CA ASP A 11 8.71 -14.79 -3.73
C ASP A 11 9.03 -13.83 -4.88
N ALA A 12 10.19 -14.03 -5.51
CA ALA A 12 10.71 -13.11 -6.52
C ALA A 12 9.88 -13.17 -7.81
N GLU A 13 9.52 -14.37 -8.27
CA GLU A 13 8.79 -14.56 -9.52
C GLU A 13 7.41 -13.89 -9.48
N LEU A 14 6.66 -14.09 -8.39
CA LEU A 14 5.36 -13.46 -8.20
C LEU A 14 5.47 -11.94 -8.10
N ARG A 15 6.43 -11.44 -7.32
CA ARG A 15 6.64 -10.00 -7.15
C ARG A 15 7.00 -9.34 -8.49
N ASP A 16 7.88 -9.97 -9.25
CA ASP A 16 8.33 -9.47 -10.54
C ASP A 16 7.18 -9.50 -11.54
N ALA A 17 6.33 -10.54 -11.54
CA ALA A 17 5.12 -10.60 -12.37
C ALA A 17 4.12 -9.47 -12.04
N ILE A 18 3.89 -9.17 -10.75
CA ILE A 18 3.03 -8.06 -10.32
C ILE A 18 3.60 -6.72 -10.82
N PHE A 19 4.91 -6.51 -10.68
CA PHE A 19 5.57 -5.28 -11.12
C PHE A 19 5.65 -5.14 -12.64
N GLU A 20 5.85 -6.23 -13.37
CA GLU A 20 5.77 -6.24 -14.82
C GLU A 20 4.38 -5.90 -15.32
N ALA A 21 3.32 -6.38 -14.66
CA ALA A 21 1.95 -5.99 -14.97
C ALA A 21 1.73 -4.49 -14.70
N ALA A 22 2.30 -3.96 -13.60
CA ALA A 22 2.24 -2.54 -13.25
C ALA A 22 2.90 -1.65 -14.31
N ASP A 23 4.07 -2.05 -14.81
CA ASP A 23 4.88 -1.25 -15.73
C ASP A 23 4.30 -1.18 -17.17
N ARG A 24 3.21 -1.91 -17.48
CA ARG A 24 2.47 -1.84 -18.76
C ARG A 24 1.64 -0.56 -18.92
N GLY A 25 1.88 0.46 -18.09
CA GLY A 25 1.11 1.70 -18.08
C GLY A 25 -0.31 1.54 -17.55
N LEU A 26 -0.58 0.47 -16.80
CA LEU A 26 -1.86 0.25 -16.12
C LEU A 26 -1.90 0.99 -14.79
N MET A 27 -3.10 1.17 -14.23
CA MET A 27 -3.22 1.66 -12.86
C MET A 27 -2.69 0.60 -11.89
N MET A 28 -1.73 0.97 -11.05
CA MET A 28 -1.20 0.09 -10.00
C MET A 28 -1.05 0.82 -8.67
N PHE A 29 -1.45 0.16 -7.59
CA PHE A 29 -1.21 0.64 -6.24
C PHE A 29 -0.84 -0.52 -5.34
N GLY A 30 0.10 -0.29 -4.42
CA GLY A 30 0.63 -1.36 -3.59
C GLY A 30 0.95 -0.92 -2.18
N LEU A 31 0.73 -1.81 -1.22
CA LEU A 31 1.16 -1.67 0.15
C LEU A 31 1.89 -2.94 0.57
N ILE A 32 3.14 -2.80 1.02
CA ILE A 32 3.97 -3.91 1.47
C ILE A 32 4.65 -3.54 2.79
N ASN A 33 4.72 -4.47 3.75
CA ASN A 33 5.70 -4.30 4.84
C ASN A 33 7.06 -4.83 4.43
N LYS A 34 8.07 -4.06 4.80
CA LYS A 34 9.47 -4.44 4.70
C LYS A 34 10.06 -4.50 6.09
N VAL A 35 10.41 -5.71 6.51
CA VAL A 35 11.11 -5.95 7.77
C VAL A 35 12.52 -6.41 7.43
N ASP A 36 13.53 -5.77 8.02
CA ASP A 36 14.93 -6.13 7.83
C ASP A 36 15.41 -6.96 9.03
N ASP A 37 15.44 -8.29 8.88
CA ASP A 37 15.82 -9.21 9.95
C ASP A 37 17.33 -9.24 10.24
N THR A 38 18.16 -8.49 9.48
CA THR A 38 19.63 -8.55 9.59
C THR A 38 20.25 -7.65 10.67
N GLN A 39 19.46 -6.82 11.37
CA GLN A 39 19.97 -5.95 12.43
C GLN A 39 19.71 -6.52 13.83
N PRO A 40 20.74 -6.99 14.58
CA PRO A 40 20.54 -7.77 15.80
C PRO A 40 20.10 -6.98 17.04
N GLU A 41 20.23 -5.65 17.05
CA GLU A 41 20.01 -4.84 18.26
C GLU A 41 19.14 -3.62 17.98
N MET A 42 18.12 -3.41 18.83
CA MET A 42 17.34 -2.18 18.85
C MET A 42 17.08 -1.71 20.27
N THR A 43 17.58 -0.50 20.54
CA THR A 43 16.95 0.47 21.44
C THR A 43 15.72 1.06 20.74
N SER A 44 14.79 1.65 21.49
CA SER A 44 13.55 2.27 21.01
C SER A 44 13.72 3.29 19.88
N ASP A 45 14.94 3.77 19.67
CA ASP A 45 15.27 4.91 18.81
C ASP A 45 15.56 4.51 17.35
N ARG A 46 15.57 3.21 17.02
CA ARG A 46 15.95 2.66 15.69
C ARG A 46 14.79 2.00 14.92
N ALA A 47 13.56 2.08 15.43
CA ALA A 47 12.38 1.41 14.86
C ALA A 47 12.04 1.84 13.42
N ASP A 48 12.55 3.00 12.99
CA ASP A 48 12.47 3.55 11.64
C ASP A 48 13.28 2.76 10.60
N VAL A 49 14.31 2.01 11.04
CA VAL A 49 15.20 1.27 10.14
C VAL A 49 14.73 -0.17 9.92
N THR A 50 14.12 -0.81 10.92
CA THR A 50 13.90 -2.26 10.88
C THR A 50 12.53 -2.66 10.37
N ALA A 51 11.51 -1.80 10.50
CA ALA A 51 10.18 -2.04 9.95
C ALA A 51 9.70 -0.82 9.16
N ARG A 52 9.32 -1.04 7.90
CA ARG A 52 8.88 0.01 6.97
C ARG A 52 7.64 -0.43 6.20
N VAL A 53 6.82 0.53 5.80
CA VAL A 53 5.78 0.34 4.79
C VAL A 53 6.29 0.91 3.47
N GLU A 54 6.24 0.11 2.40
CA GLU A 54 6.46 0.57 1.04
C GLU A 54 5.09 0.80 0.38
N ILE A 55 4.86 2.03 -0.08
CA ILE A 55 3.63 2.46 -0.73
C ILE A 55 3.93 2.72 -2.20
N TYR A 56 3.40 1.89 -3.08
CA TYR A 56 3.65 1.96 -4.52
C TYR A 56 2.59 2.79 -5.24
N HIS A 57 3.06 3.61 -6.18
CA HIS A 57 2.27 4.60 -6.89
C HIS A 57 2.41 4.43 -8.40
N ARG A 58 1.53 3.65 -9.00
CA ARG A 58 1.37 3.50 -10.46
C ARG A 58 2.53 2.83 -11.19
N SER A 59 3.66 2.58 -10.53
CA SER A 59 4.79 1.81 -11.08
C SER A 59 5.65 1.21 -9.98
N LYS A 60 6.54 0.27 -10.34
CA LYS A 60 7.50 -0.32 -9.39
C LYS A 60 8.53 0.68 -8.86
N ASN A 61 8.84 1.71 -9.66
CA ASN A 61 9.91 2.67 -9.41
C ASN A 61 9.40 3.93 -8.69
N ASN A 62 8.11 4.20 -8.73
CA ASN A 62 7.48 5.30 -8.01
C ASN A 62 6.86 4.76 -6.73
N LYS A 63 7.61 4.83 -5.63
CA LYS A 63 7.13 4.39 -4.33
C LYS A 63 7.65 5.29 -3.22
N ASP A 64 6.84 5.43 -2.18
CA ASP A 64 7.25 5.99 -0.92
C ASP A 64 7.63 4.89 0.05
N VAL A 65 8.60 5.15 0.93
CA VAL A 65 9.03 4.21 1.96
C VAL A 65 9.02 4.94 3.30
N TYR A 66 8.16 4.48 4.21
CA TYR A 66 7.97 5.13 5.50
C TYR A 66 8.29 4.18 6.64
N GLY A 67 9.08 4.67 7.60
CA GLY A 67 9.37 3.95 8.83
C GLY A 67 8.11 3.78 9.69
N HIS A 68 8.03 2.69 10.46
CA HIS A 68 6.92 2.47 11.38
C HIS A 68 6.84 3.53 12.51
N SER A 69 7.90 4.33 12.68
CA SER A 69 7.96 5.48 13.58
C SER A 69 6.96 6.59 13.25
N TYR A 70 6.48 6.71 12.00
CA TYR A 70 5.43 7.67 11.62
C TYR A 70 4.04 7.30 12.18
N PHE A 71 3.88 6.07 12.69
CA PHE A 71 2.58 5.51 13.04
C PHE A 71 2.44 5.21 14.53
N LYS A 72 3.20 5.90 15.39
CA LYS A 72 3.05 5.74 16.84
C LYS A 72 1.64 6.08 17.31
N LYS A 73 1.24 5.44 18.41
CA LYS A 73 -0.10 5.55 18.97
C LYS A 73 -0.40 6.93 19.54
N ASP A 74 0.59 7.56 20.16
CA ASP A 74 0.54 8.86 20.83
C ASP A 74 0.73 10.06 19.89
N GLU A 75 1.14 9.81 18.65
CA GLU A 75 1.36 10.84 17.61
C GLU A 75 0.26 10.81 16.52
N ALA A 76 -0.85 10.09 16.74
CA ALA A 76 -1.96 10.07 15.80
C ALA A 76 -2.70 11.42 15.78
N PRO A 77 -2.96 12.02 14.61
CA PRO A 77 -3.76 13.25 14.52
C PRO A 77 -5.20 13.04 14.99
N ASP A 78 -5.86 14.12 15.40
CA ASP A 78 -7.27 14.06 15.77
C ASP A 78 -8.13 13.49 14.64
N GLY A 79 -8.99 12.53 14.97
CA GLY A 79 -9.82 11.80 14.01
C GLY A 79 -9.15 10.61 13.32
N PHE A 80 -7.85 10.37 13.53
CA PHE A 80 -7.19 9.14 13.10
C PHE A 80 -7.21 8.07 14.19
N TRP A 81 -7.44 6.83 13.79
CA TRP A 81 -7.19 5.68 14.66
C TRP A 81 -5.68 5.43 14.79
N TRP A 82 -5.29 4.90 15.95
CA TRP A 82 -3.93 4.43 16.18
C TRP A 82 -3.72 3.06 15.54
N GLU A 83 -2.50 2.83 15.06
CA GLU A 83 -2.16 1.56 14.43
C GLU A 83 -1.83 0.51 15.50
N LYS A 84 -2.56 -0.61 15.47
CA LYS A 84 -2.28 -1.73 16.37
C LYS A 84 -1.19 -2.60 15.74
N SER A 85 0.00 -2.57 16.31
CA SER A 85 1.01 -3.58 16.03
C SER A 85 0.79 -4.83 16.89
N GLY A 86 0.91 -6.00 16.29
CA GLY A 86 0.90 -7.25 17.06
C GLY A 86 1.07 -8.49 16.20
N PHE A 87 2.20 -9.19 16.37
CA PHE A 87 2.42 -10.54 15.85
C PHE A 87 3.40 -11.32 16.74
N GLY A 88 2.89 -12.01 17.76
CA GLY A 88 3.66 -12.90 18.63
C GLY A 88 4.87 -12.23 19.33
N LYS A 89 5.91 -13.02 19.62
CA LYS A 89 7.18 -12.55 20.23
C LYS A 89 8.10 -11.78 19.26
N ARG A 90 7.58 -11.28 18.12
CA ARG A 90 8.42 -10.50 17.20
C ARG A 90 8.82 -9.18 17.86
N LYS A 91 10.11 -8.83 17.76
CA LYS A 91 10.69 -7.59 18.29
C LYS A 91 10.25 -6.33 17.53
N HIS A 92 9.48 -6.46 16.44
CA HIS A 92 9.18 -5.38 15.51
C HIS A 92 7.66 -5.20 15.29
N PRO A 93 7.17 -3.94 15.17
CA PRO A 93 5.78 -3.68 14.88
C PRO A 93 5.44 -4.07 13.44
N VAL A 94 4.29 -4.71 13.26
CA VAL A 94 3.67 -5.01 11.97
C VAL A 94 2.30 -4.33 11.96
N TYR A 95 2.04 -3.46 10.98
CA TYR A 95 0.76 -2.77 10.87
C TYR A 95 -0.15 -3.34 9.77
N ILE A 96 0.43 -3.81 8.66
CA ILE A 96 -0.36 -4.40 7.57
C ILE A 96 -0.25 -5.93 7.65
N HIS A 97 -1.36 -6.65 7.84
CA HIS A 97 -1.35 -8.12 7.79
C HIS A 97 -2.21 -8.70 6.66
N HIS A 98 -2.66 -7.85 5.74
CA HIS A 98 -3.39 -8.28 4.56
C HIS A 98 -2.50 -9.11 3.62
N LYS A 99 -3.17 -10.03 2.91
CA LYS A 99 -2.60 -10.86 1.86
C LYS A 99 -3.60 -10.93 0.72
N PHE A 100 -3.67 -9.87 -0.08
CA PHE A 100 -4.52 -9.90 -1.26
C PHE A 100 -3.93 -9.13 -2.45
N ILE A 101 -4.33 -9.57 -3.63
CA ILE A 101 -4.13 -8.89 -4.92
C ILE A 101 -5.50 -8.81 -5.59
N VAL A 102 -5.85 -7.67 -6.14
CA VAL A 102 -7.03 -7.47 -6.98
C VAL A 102 -6.58 -6.94 -8.33
N ILE A 103 -7.00 -7.65 -9.37
CA ILE A 103 -6.78 -7.27 -10.77
C ILE A 103 -8.11 -6.75 -11.31
N ASP A 104 -8.05 -5.61 -11.99
CA ASP A 104 -9.17 -4.98 -12.68
C ASP A 104 -10.41 -4.77 -11.79
N ALA A 105 -10.18 -4.32 -10.55
CA ALA A 105 -11.18 -4.12 -9.51
C ALA A 105 -12.36 -3.22 -9.93
N GLU A 106 -12.09 -2.28 -10.82
CA GLU A 106 -13.02 -1.30 -11.39
C GLU A 106 -13.87 -1.85 -12.55
N THR A 107 -13.58 -3.06 -13.04
CA THR A 107 -14.21 -3.63 -14.25
C THR A 107 -15.28 -4.68 -13.92
N ASP A 108 -15.95 -5.20 -14.95
CA ASP A 108 -16.92 -6.30 -14.81
C ASP A 108 -16.27 -7.68 -14.67
N ASN A 109 -14.97 -7.80 -14.88
CA ASN A 109 -14.25 -9.08 -14.84
C ASN A 109 -13.04 -9.05 -13.89
N PRO A 110 -13.22 -8.70 -12.60
CA PRO A 110 -12.10 -8.66 -11.67
C PRO A 110 -11.60 -10.07 -11.33
N VAL A 111 -10.34 -10.14 -10.94
CA VAL A 111 -9.73 -11.33 -10.35
C VAL A 111 -9.15 -10.97 -8.99
N ILE A 112 -9.52 -11.72 -7.96
CA ILE A 112 -9.05 -11.52 -6.59
C ILE A 112 -8.23 -12.74 -6.20
N TYR A 113 -7.01 -12.49 -5.73
CA TYR A 113 -6.19 -13.46 -5.02
C TYR A 113 -6.17 -13.11 -3.55
N THR A 114 -6.56 -14.02 -2.67
CA THR A 114 -6.57 -13.79 -1.22
C THR A 114 -6.45 -15.09 -0.44
N GLY A 115 -6.06 -15.03 0.84
CA GLY A 115 -5.98 -16.19 1.70
C GLY A 115 -5.06 -15.97 2.88
N SER A 116 -4.50 -17.06 3.40
CA SER A 116 -3.49 -17.00 4.47
C SER A 116 -2.08 -16.78 3.90
N ALA A 117 -1.85 -17.16 2.64
CA ALA A 117 -0.55 -17.17 2.00
C ALA A 117 0.12 -15.79 1.99
N ASN A 118 1.32 -15.70 2.56
CA ASN A 118 2.12 -14.47 2.60
C ASN A 118 2.79 -14.14 1.27
N MET A 119 2.64 -15.00 0.25
CA MET A 119 3.29 -14.84 -1.06
C MET A 119 4.82 -14.78 -0.92
N SER A 120 5.34 -15.62 -0.04
CA SER A 120 6.76 -15.76 0.29
C SER A 120 7.23 -17.18 -0.01
N ASN A 121 8.54 -17.38 -0.21
CA ASN A 121 9.08 -18.73 -0.43
C ASN A 121 8.65 -19.71 0.66
N ASN A 122 8.68 -19.28 1.93
CA ASN A 122 8.25 -20.14 3.03
C ASN A 122 6.74 -20.47 2.97
N SER A 123 5.92 -19.49 2.56
CA SER A 123 4.48 -19.70 2.35
C SER A 123 4.19 -20.66 1.18
N ASN A 124 5.06 -20.71 0.17
CA ASN A 124 4.86 -21.52 -1.03
C ASN A 124 5.36 -22.96 -0.86
N TYR A 125 6.41 -23.17 -0.06
CA TYR A 125 7.12 -24.46 -0.01
C TYR A 125 7.10 -25.15 1.37
N ASN A 126 6.90 -24.42 2.47
CA ASN A 126 7.16 -24.95 3.81
C ASN A 126 5.98 -24.85 4.79
N ASN A 127 4.99 -23.98 4.52
CA ASN A 127 3.83 -23.78 5.38
C ASN A 127 2.57 -24.35 4.74
N ASP A 128 1.64 -24.81 5.59
CA ASP A 128 0.27 -25.11 5.18
C ASP A 128 -0.52 -23.81 5.04
N GLU A 129 -0.55 -23.27 3.83
CA GLU A 129 -1.21 -22.01 3.51
C GLU A 129 -2.26 -22.22 2.41
N ASN A 130 -3.27 -21.36 2.36
CA ASN A 130 -4.24 -21.36 1.28
C ASN A 130 -4.18 -20.06 0.47
N LEU A 131 -4.44 -20.20 -0.83
CA LEU A 131 -4.66 -19.10 -1.76
C LEU A 131 -5.94 -19.38 -2.54
N LEU A 132 -6.86 -18.42 -2.53
CA LEU A 132 -8.11 -18.45 -3.28
C LEU A 132 -7.97 -17.53 -4.48
N GLU A 133 -8.38 -18.02 -5.64
CA GLU A 133 -8.62 -17.22 -6.84
C GLU A 133 -10.13 -17.07 -7.05
N ILE A 134 -10.61 -15.84 -7.08
CA ILE A 134 -12.03 -15.53 -7.26
C ILE A 134 -12.18 -14.66 -8.51
N LYS A 135 -12.97 -15.11 -9.48
CA LYS A 135 -13.18 -14.44 -10.77
C LYS A 135 -14.59 -13.87 -10.89
N GLY A 136 -14.71 -12.69 -11.50
CA GLY A 136 -16.00 -12.07 -11.84
C GLY A 136 -16.80 -11.49 -10.66
N GLY A 137 -16.23 -11.50 -9.44
CA GLY A 137 -16.88 -10.99 -8.24
C GLY A 137 -16.76 -9.47 -8.09
N LYS A 138 -17.52 -8.69 -8.87
CA LYS A 138 -17.46 -7.21 -8.88
C LYS A 138 -17.68 -6.56 -7.51
N GLU A 139 -18.72 -6.98 -6.79
CA GLU A 139 -19.05 -6.46 -5.46
C GLU A 139 -17.96 -6.79 -4.44
N LEU A 140 -17.39 -8.00 -4.50
CA LEU A 140 -16.30 -8.37 -3.62
C LEU A 140 -15.02 -7.59 -3.95
N ALA A 141 -14.73 -7.40 -5.24
CA ALA A 141 -13.57 -6.63 -5.68
C ALA A 141 -13.66 -5.16 -5.24
N SER A 142 -14.84 -4.55 -5.27
CA SER A 142 -15.04 -3.18 -4.80
C SER A 142 -14.82 -3.04 -3.29
N ILE A 143 -15.18 -4.06 -2.50
CA ILE A 143 -14.88 -4.09 -1.05
C ILE A 143 -13.37 -4.14 -0.81
N TYR A 144 -12.63 -5.00 -1.53
CA TYR A 144 -11.16 -5.04 -1.42
C TYR A 144 -10.52 -3.73 -1.88
N LEU A 145 -11.02 -3.12 -2.95
CA LEU A 145 -10.57 -1.81 -3.42
C LEU A 145 -10.81 -0.74 -2.35
N ALA A 146 -11.99 -0.68 -1.76
CA ALA A 146 -12.32 0.27 -0.71
C ALA A 146 -11.40 0.10 0.51
N GLU A 147 -11.14 -1.14 0.94
CA GLU A 147 -10.23 -1.43 2.04
C GLU A 147 -8.78 -1.04 1.71
N PHE A 148 -8.33 -1.34 0.49
CA PHE A 148 -7.01 -0.91 0.03
C PHE A 148 -6.88 0.61 0.09
N LEU A 149 -7.86 1.36 -0.43
CA LEU A 149 -7.84 2.82 -0.43
C LEU A 149 -7.87 3.39 0.99
N ARG A 150 -8.65 2.77 1.88
CA ARG A 150 -8.68 3.15 3.31
C ARG A 150 -7.28 3.06 3.91
N LEU A 151 -6.56 1.97 3.68
CA LEU A 151 -5.18 1.78 4.18
C LEU A 151 -4.20 2.74 3.50
N TYR A 152 -4.24 2.82 2.17
CA TYR A 152 -3.33 3.62 1.35
C TYR A 152 -3.41 5.10 1.72
N GLU A 153 -4.61 5.66 1.77
CA GLU A 153 -4.80 7.06 2.16
C GLU A 153 -4.55 7.29 3.65
N HIS A 154 -4.88 6.32 4.52
CA HIS A 154 -4.55 6.43 5.94
C HIS A 154 -3.05 6.62 6.16
N TYR A 155 -2.21 5.75 5.61
CA TYR A 155 -0.75 5.84 5.82
C TYR A 155 -0.16 7.09 5.17
N ARG A 156 -0.61 7.47 3.97
CA ARG A 156 -0.13 8.70 3.31
C ARG A 156 -0.52 9.96 4.06
N ALA A 157 -1.76 10.07 4.51
CA ALA A 157 -2.22 11.23 5.25
C ALA A 157 -1.49 11.37 6.60
N ARG A 158 -1.23 10.25 7.29
CA ARG A 158 -0.43 10.22 8.53
C ARG A 158 0.96 10.80 8.33
N VAL A 159 1.66 10.39 7.27
CA VAL A 159 3.01 10.89 7.00
C VAL A 159 2.99 12.37 6.61
N GLN A 160 2.07 12.76 5.71
CA GLN A 160 1.95 14.16 5.30
C GLN A 160 1.64 15.08 6.47
N TRP A 161 0.82 14.63 7.41
CA TRP A 161 0.53 15.36 8.65
C TRP A 161 1.78 15.51 9.52
N ASP A 162 2.50 14.42 9.77
CA ASP A 162 3.71 14.47 10.60
C ASP A 162 4.78 15.39 9.97
N ASP A 163 4.98 15.30 8.65
CA ASP A 163 5.85 16.22 7.91
C ASP A 163 5.39 17.68 7.99
N PHE A 164 4.08 17.91 7.97
CA PHE A 164 3.49 19.24 8.11
C PHE A 164 3.76 19.82 9.51
N VAL A 165 3.50 19.03 10.56
CA VAL A 165 3.74 19.42 11.96
C VAL A 165 5.23 19.69 12.19
N LYS A 166 6.12 18.81 11.71
CA LYS A 166 7.58 18.94 11.85
C LYS A 166 8.13 20.16 11.14
N ARG A 167 7.63 20.49 9.95
CA ARG A 167 8.05 21.67 9.20
C ARG A 167 7.71 23.00 9.88
N LYS A 168 6.80 23.00 10.87
CA LYS A 168 6.23 24.22 11.48
C LYS A 168 5.75 25.24 10.45
N GLU A 169 5.48 24.79 9.22
CA GLU A 169 5.04 25.66 8.14
C GLU A 169 3.58 26.02 8.37
N LYS A 170 3.25 27.31 8.34
CA LYS A 170 1.86 27.79 8.23
C LYS A 170 1.29 27.57 6.82
N SER A 171 1.66 26.46 6.19
CA SER A 171 1.15 26.09 4.88
C SER A 171 -0.33 25.73 5.05
N THR A 172 -1.19 26.47 4.37
CA THR A 172 -2.61 26.10 4.25
C THR A 172 -2.72 25.24 3.01
N PHE A 173 -3.51 24.16 3.03
CA PHE A 173 -3.84 23.36 1.84
C PHE A 173 -4.53 24.27 0.82
N LYS A 174 -3.73 24.94 -0.01
CA LYS A 174 -4.18 25.83 -1.08
C LYS A 174 -3.73 25.24 -2.39
N LEU A 175 -4.68 25.05 -3.30
CA LEU A 175 -4.38 24.70 -4.67
C LEU A 175 -3.58 25.84 -5.33
N GLY A 176 -2.77 25.49 -6.33
CA GLY A 176 -2.19 26.47 -7.22
C GLY A 176 -3.28 27.34 -7.86
N LYS A 177 -2.96 28.59 -8.17
CA LYS A 177 -3.93 29.51 -8.81
C LYS A 177 -4.27 29.11 -10.26
N ASP A 178 -3.45 28.25 -10.86
CA ASP A 178 -3.65 27.71 -12.21
C ASP A 178 -4.02 26.22 -12.16
N SER A 179 -4.35 25.65 -13.31
CA SER A 179 -4.73 24.24 -13.46
C SER A 179 -3.54 23.29 -13.65
N SER A 180 -2.30 23.74 -13.45
CA SER A 180 -1.11 22.90 -13.68
C SER A 180 -1.09 21.66 -12.79
N TRP A 181 -1.63 21.75 -11.57
CA TRP A 181 -1.73 20.64 -10.61
C TRP A 181 -2.60 19.49 -11.10
N ALA A 182 -3.54 19.75 -12.02
CA ALA A 182 -4.45 18.75 -12.57
C ALA A 182 -4.02 18.22 -13.95
N LYS A 183 -2.99 18.79 -14.57
CA LYS A 183 -2.66 18.54 -15.98
C LYS A 183 -2.48 17.06 -16.30
N ASP A 184 -1.75 16.35 -15.43
CA ASP A 184 -1.50 14.91 -15.60
C ASP A 184 -2.77 14.05 -15.45
N ASP A 185 -3.74 14.49 -14.66
CA ASP A 185 -5.01 13.79 -14.46
C ASP A 185 -5.94 13.88 -15.69
N TYR A 186 -5.61 14.75 -16.65
CA TYR A 186 -6.35 14.91 -17.91
C TYR A 186 -5.55 14.49 -19.14
N ASP A 187 -4.32 13.99 -18.98
CA ASP A 187 -3.55 13.39 -20.07
C ASP A 187 -3.90 11.89 -20.20
N PRO A 188 -4.56 11.43 -21.28
CA PRO A 188 -4.94 10.02 -21.45
C PRO A 188 -3.77 9.03 -21.44
N ALA A 189 -2.56 9.48 -21.75
CA ALA A 189 -1.35 8.66 -21.68
C ALA A 189 -0.85 8.47 -20.23
N ASN A 190 -1.28 9.33 -19.30
CA ASN A 190 -0.80 9.34 -17.93
C ASN A 190 -1.61 8.37 -17.03
N PRO A 191 -0.95 7.55 -16.20
CA PRO A 191 -1.63 6.68 -15.25
C PRO A 191 -2.53 7.40 -14.24
N LYS A 192 -2.28 8.70 -13.97
CA LYS A 192 -3.18 9.54 -13.15
C LYS A 192 -4.54 9.75 -13.80
N SER A 193 -4.59 9.99 -15.11
CA SER A 193 -5.85 10.10 -15.85
C SER A 193 -6.65 8.80 -15.82
N LYS A 194 -5.98 7.66 -16.00
CA LYS A 194 -6.61 6.34 -15.87
C LYS A 194 -7.21 6.13 -14.48
N ALA A 195 -6.46 6.48 -13.43
CA ALA A 195 -6.98 6.46 -12.06
C ALA A 195 -8.21 7.34 -11.89
N ARG A 196 -8.18 8.59 -12.36
CA ARG A 196 -9.32 9.50 -12.25
C ARG A 196 -10.59 8.92 -12.88
N VAL A 197 -10.49 8.41 -14.12
CA VAL A 197 -11.64 7.88 -14.87
C VAL A 197 -12.19 6.63 -14.17
N SER A 198 -11.35 5.62 -13.94
CA SER A 198 -11.75 4.36 -13.31
C SER A 198 -12.35 4.55 -11.90
N MET A 199 -11.85 5.50 -11.13
CA MET A 199 -12.29 5.74 -9.75
C MET A 199 -13.53 6.64 -9.67
N SER A 200 -13.87 7.34 -10.77
CA SER A 200 -15.11 8.12 -10.86
C SER A 200 -16.34 7.29 -11.19
N GLY A 201 -16.19 5.99 -11.46
CA GLY A 201 -17.28 5.10 -11.87
C GLY A 201 -17.86 5.46 -13.25
N GLN A 202 -17.05 6.09 -14.11
CA GLN A 202 -17.38 6.45 -15.48
C GLN A 202 -16.91 5.39 -16.48
#